data_AF-A0A932L0A6-F1
#
_entry.id   AF-A0A932L0A6-F1
#
_cell.length_a   1.000
_cell.length_b   1.000
_cell.length_c   1.000
_cell.angle_alpha   90.00
_cell.angle_beta   90.00
_cell.angle_gamma   90.00
#
_symmetry.space_group_name_H-M   'P 1'
#
loop_
_entity.id
_entity.type
_entity.pdbx_description
1 polymer ?
#
loop_
_entity_poly.entity_id
_entity_poly.type
_entity_poly.pdbx_seq_one_letter_code
_entity_poly.pdbx_strand_id
1 'polypeptide(L)'
;MNSSSLSRALAASILAAGLCAVGMVIALTRGAFLDAGAMGLAVVAALASLVFVNKARSSIHRACTILGEAGAGRLDARVIGITEGGVLGQLDKSINRLLDLTEAFTKEADAAMALTSEGRYFRHILTDGLVGEFADHARLINKALSEMEKRAQAFSTEATGVGSTIKHVTQVVASTATELEATAQQMSDIASRTSDQSTKVAGAAEDAYSHVEAVAAAAEQVSSGIREVAERIQESARMAQETVRVATETDEAINGLNTAALKIGEVVNLITEIASQTNLLALNATIEAARAGEAGKGFAVVANEVKHLANQTARATDEISSQIGGMRHATEQAVSAVRNIAGKIREINDNATGIADTTEQQSAAVAEMSRSIRTVAADVQ
;
A
#
# COMPACT_ATOMS: atom_id res chain seq x y z
N MET A 1 -74.70 -48.11 66.81
CA MET A 1 -73.72 -49.21 66.60
C MET A 1 -74.32 -50.25 65.68
N ASN A 2 -74.04 -50.15 64.38
CA ASN A 2 -74.42 -51.16 63.40
C ASN A 2 -73.54 -52.40 63.62
N SER A 3 -74.03 -53.38 64.37
CA SER A 3 -73.44 -54.71 64.35
C SER A 3 -73.42 -55.19 62.89
N SER A 4 -72.23 -55.45 62.33
CA SER A 4 -72.09 -55.95 60.96
C SER A 4 -72.94 -57.21 60.78
N SER A 5 -73.43 -57.44 59.57
CA SER A 5 -74.20 -58.65 59.21
C SER A 5 -73.51 -59.93 59.71
N LEU A 6 -72.18 -59.94 59.68
CA LEU A 6 -71.34 -61.04 60.18
C LEU A 6 -71.33 -61.15 61.72
N SER A 7 -71.29 -60.04 62.46
CA SER A 7 -71.41 -60.04 63.92
C SER A 7 -72.82 -60.43 64.39
N ARG A 8 -73.87 -60.08 63.63
CA ARG A 8 -75.25 -60.53 63.85
C ARG A 8 -75.40 -62.02 63.58
N ALA A 9 -74.77 -62.53 62.50
CA ALA A 9 -74.73 -63.96 62.20
C ALA A 9 -74.02 -64.77 63.30
N LEU A 10 -72.89 -64.27 63.81
CA LEU A 10 -72.19 -64.88 64.96
C LEU A 10 -73.07 -64.91 66.22
N ALA A 11 -73.69 -63.78 66.57
CA ALA A 11 -74.59 -63.70 67.72
C ALA A 11 -75.78 -64.66 67.59
N ALA A 12 -76.37 -64.75 66.38
CA ALA A 12 -77.45 -65.69 66.09
C ALA A 12 -77.00 -67.16 66.21
N SER A 13 -75.81 -67.52 65.70
CA SER A 13 -75.25 -68.87 65.82
C SER A 13 -74.93 -69.26 67.26
N ILE A 14 -74.43 -68.33 68.10
CA ILE A 14 -74.20 -68.56 69.54
C ILE A 14 -75.52 -68.79 70.27
N LEU A 15 -76.53 -67.95 70.00
CA LEU A 15 -77.86 -68.08 70.58
C LEU A 15 -78.51 -69.42 70.20
N ALA A 16 -78.41 -69.81 68.93
CA ALA A 16 -78.91 -71.09 68.43
C ALA A 16 -78.21 -72.29 69.10
N ALA A 17 -76.88 -72.24 69.24
CA ALA A 17 -76.12 -73.28 69.94
C ALA A 17 -76.49 -73.37 71.43
N GLY A 18 -76.65 -72.22 72.10
CA GLY A 18 -77.05 -72.14 73.50
C GLY A 18 -78.45 -72.68 73.77
N LEU A 19 -79.43 -72.30 72.95
CA LEU A 19 -80.81 -72.83 73.03
C LEU A 19 -80.84 -74.35 72.79
N CYS A 20 -80.08 -74.84 71.81
CA CYS A 20 -80.00 -76.27 71.52
C CYS A 20 -79.33 -77.07 72.65
N ALA A 21 -78.31 -76.51 73.31
CA ALA A 21 -77.64 -77.14 74.44
C ALA A 21 -78.55 -77.21 75.69
N VAL A 22 -79.28 -76.14 75.99
CA VAL A 22 -80.23 -76.11 77.11
C VAL A 22 -81.33 -77.15 76.91
N GLY A 23 -81.92 -77.23 75.72
CA GLY A 23 -82.95 -78.23 75.46
C GLY A 23 -82.43 -79.67 75.46
N MET A 24 -81.17 -79.90 75.05
CA MET A 24 -80.53 -81.22 75.16
C MET A 24 -80.42 -81.68 76.63
N VAL A 25 -80.05 -80.78 77.55
CA VAL A 25 -79.97 -81.06 78.99
C VAL A 25 -81.35 -81.37 79.58
N ILE A 26 -82.39 -80.63 79.15
CA ILE A 26 -83.77 -80.86 79.58
C ILE A 26 -84.29 -82.22 79.07
N ALA A 27 -83.97 -82.60 77.83
CA ALA A 27 -84.37 -83.89 77.26
C ALA A 27 -83.71 -85.08 77.99
N LEU A 28 -82.44 -84.95 78.37
CA LEU A 28 -81.70 -85.97 79.13
C LEU A 28 -82.25 -86.19 80.55
N THR A 29 -82.71 -85.12 81.23
CA THR A 29 -83.29 -85.22 82.58
C THR A 29 -84.69 -85.85 82.59
N ARG A 30 -85.42 -85.85 81.45
CA ARG A 30 -86.74 -86.48 81.30
C ARG A 30 -86.70 -87.91 80.75
N GLY A 31 -85.51 -88.48 80.53
CA GLY A 31 -85.36 -89.83 79.98
C GLY A 31 -85.70 -89.99 78.50
N ALA A 32 -85.88 -88.89 77.77
CA ALA A 32 -86.20 -88.87 76.34
C ALA A 32 -84.92 -88.87 75.48
N PHE A 33 -84.29 -90.04 75.33
CA PHE A 33 -83.00 -90.16 74.65
C PHE A 33 -83.02 -89.81 73.15
N LEU A 34 -84.18 -89.96 72.47
CA LEU A 34 -84.33 -89.60 71.04
C LEU A 34 -84.30 -88.08 70.81
N ASP A 35 -85.02 -87.29 71.63
CA ASP A 35 -85.05 -85.82 71.52
C ASP A 35 -83.70 -85.21 71.91
N ALA A 36 -82.99 -85.82 72.88
CA ALA A 36 -81.63 -85.43 73.22
C ALA A 36 -80.65 -85.63 72.06
N GLY A 37 -80.82 -86.69 71.26
CA GLY A 37 -80.01 -86.96 70.06
C GLY A 37 -80.20 -85.91 68.96
N ALA A 38 -81.45 -85.52 68.69
CA ALA A 38 -81.76 -84.48 67.71
C ALA A 38 -81.21 -83.11 68.11
N MET A 39 -81.33 -82.74 69.39
CA MET A 39 -80.74 -81.48 69.89
C MET A 39 -79.22 -81.52 69.92
N GLY A 40 -78.60 -82.69 70.21
CA GLY A 40 -77.16 -82.87 70.07
C GLY A 40 -76.66 -82.62 68.64
N LEU A 41 -77.37 -83.10 67.63
CA LEU A 41 -77.03 -82.84 66.23
C LEU A 41 -77.18 -81.35 65.86
N ALA A 42 -78.20 -80.67 66.40
CA ALA A 42 -78.39 -79.23 66.22
C ALA A 42 -77.29 -78.39 66.90
N VAL A 43 -76.80 -78.81 68.07
CA VAL A 43 -75.63 -78.18 68.72
C VAL A 43 -74.38 -78.34 67.84
N VAL A 44 -74.13 -79.52 67.26
CA VAL A 44 -73.00 -79.73 66.34
C VAL A 44 -73.12 -78.87 65.08
N ALA A 45 -74.31 -78.77 64.49
CA ALA A 45 -74.55 -77.91 63.32
C ALA A 45 -74.38 -76.41 63.65
N ALA A 46 -74.83 -75.96 64.82
CA ALA A 46 -74.66 -74.58 65.28
C ALA A 46 -73.19 -74.25 65.60
N LEU A 47 -72.45 -75.19 66.20
CA LEU A 47 -71.00 -75.06 66.42
C LEU A 47 -70.23 -75.04 65.09
N ALA A 48 -70.60 -75.87 64.11
CA ALA A 48 -70.01 -75.85 62.78
C ALA A 48 -70.27 -74.50 62.09
N SER A 49 -71.51 -73.98 62.15
CA SER A 49 -71.86 -72.64 61.66
C SER A 49 -71.03 -71.54 62.34
N LEU A 50 -70.83 -71.64 63.66
CA LEU A 50 -69.99 -70.71 64.42
C LEU A 50 -68.54 -70.70 63.91
N VAL A 51 -67.97 -71.87 63.65
CA VAL A 51 -66.61 -72.04 63.11
C VAL A 51 -66.50 -71.43 61.71
N PHE A 52 -67.47 -71.67 60.81
CA PHE A 52 -67.46 -71.09 59.47
C PHE A 52 -67.60 -69.56 59.47
N VAL A 53 -68.50 -69.00 60.30
CA VAL A 53 -68.66 -67.54 60.40
C VAL A 53 -67.41 -66.89 61.02
N ASN A 54 -66.78 -67.53 62.00
CA ASN A 54 -65.56 -67.01 62.62
C ASN A 54 -64.35 -67.07 61.67
N LYS A 55 -64.26 -68.12 60.84
CA LYS A 55 -63.30 -68.22 59.75
C LYS A 55 -63.50 -67.14 58.68
N ALA A 56 -64.74 -66.92 58.25
CA ALA A 56 -65.09 -65.85 57.32
C ALA A 56 -64.74 -64.46 57.90
N ARG A 57 -65.02 -64.23 59.18
CA ARG A 57 -64.65 -63.00 59.90
C ARG A 57 -63.14 -62.77 59.89
N SER A 58 -62.39 -63.82 60.18
CA SER A 58 -60.94 -63.76 60.22
C SER A 58 -60.33 -63.45 58.85
N SER A 59 -60.82 -64.08 57.77
CA SER A 59 -60.39 -63.78 56.40
C SER A 59 -60.71 -62.34 55.99
N ILE A 60 -61.95 -61.87 56.20
CA ILE A 60 -62.34 -60.49 55.87
C ILE A 60 -61.53 -59.48 56.69
N HIS A 61 -61.27 -59.75 57.97
CA HIS A 61 -60.47 -58.85 58.79
C HIS A 61 -59.02 -58.74 58.27
N ARG A 62 -58.39 -59.87 57.91
CA ARG A 62 -57.05 -59.86 57.28
C ARG A 62 -57.04 -59.07 55.98
N ALA A 63 -58.02 -59.30 55.09
CA ALA A 63 -58.17 -58.57 53.84
C ALA A 63 -58.28 -57.05 54.08
N CYS A 64 -59.12 -56.62 55.03
CA CYS A 64 -59.25 -55.21 55.40
C CYS A 64 -57.97 -54.62 55.99
N THR A 65 -57.25 -55.36 56.84
CA THR A 65 -55.97 -54.91 57.40
C THR A 65 -54.96 -54.66 56.28
N ILE A 66 -54.79 -55.62 55.37
CA ILE A 66 -53.83 -55.50 54.25
C ILE A 66 -54.22 -54.39 53.28
N LEU A 67 -55.51 -54.24 52.96
CA LEU A 67 -55.98 -53.09 52.17
C LEU A 67 -55.78 -51.75 52.88
N GLY A 68 -55.88 -51.72 54.22
CA GLY A 68 -55.55 -50.55 55.04
C GLY A 68 -54.06 -50.20 54.99
N GLU A 69 -53.18 -51.20 55.08
CA GLU A 69 -51.72 -51.01 54.92
C GLU A 69 -51.38 -50.51 53.51
N ALA A 70 -51.97 -51.12 52.48
CA ALA A 70 -51.80 -50.70 51.10
C ALA A 70 -52.30 -49.27 50.86
N GLY A 71 -53.44 -48.89 51.46
CA GLY A 71 -53.98 -47.53 51.41
C GLY A 71 -53.08 -46.49 52.09
N ALA A 72 -52.22 -46.92 53.02
CA ALA A 72 -51.19 -46.09 53.63
C ALA A 72 -49.87 -46.06 52.83
N GLY A 73 -49.84 -46.66 51.64
CA GLY A 73 -48.66 -46.70 50.76
C GLY A 73 -47.72 -47.91 50.98
N ARG A 74 -48.05 -48.84 51.89
CA ARG A 74 -47.28 -50.07 52.10
C ARG A 74 -47.74 -51.17 51.15
N LEU A 75 -47.23 -51.09 49.92
CA LEU A 75 -47.58 -52.01 48.84
C LEU A 75 -46.91 -53.39 48.96
N ASP A 76 -46.00 -53.59 49.89
CA ASP A 76 -45.32 -54.86 50.20
C ASP A 76 -46.17 -55.79 51.11
N ALA A 77 -47.26 -55.26 51.69
CA ALA A 77 -48.16 -56.01 52.56
C ALA A 77 -48.88 -57.15 51.80
N ARG A 78 -49.03 -58.33 52.42
CA ARG A 78 -49.70 -59.48 51.79
C ARG A 78 -50.63 -60.19 52.77
N VAL A 79 -51.72 -60.74 52.25
CA VAL A 79 -52.56 -61.69 52.98
C VAL A 79 -51.81 -63.02 53.04
N ILE A 80 -51.37 -63.39 54.25
CA ILE A 80 -50.63 -64.63 54.54
C ILE A 80 -51.59 -65.66 55.16
N GLY A 81 -51.39 -66.94 54.88
CA GLY A 81 -52.15 -68.03 55.49
C GLY A 81 -53.58 -68.17 54.95
N ILE A 82 -53.73 -68.19 53.62
CA ILE A 82 -55.02 -68.36 52.94
C ILE A 82 -55.50 -69.80 53.13
N THR A 83 -56.33 -70.03 54.15
CA THR A 83 -56.86 -71.36 54.51
C THR A 83 -58.30 -71.59 54.04
N GLU A 84 -58.99 -70.53 53.60
CA GLU A 84 -60.37 -70.57 53.12
C GLU A 84 -60.43 -70.76 51.60
N GLY A 85 -61.32 -71.64 51.13
CA GLY A 85 -61.61 -71.85 49.72
C GLY A 85 -62.75 -70.95 49.20
N GLY A 86 -63.08 -71.07 47.91
CA GLY A 86 -64.19 -70.32 47.31
C GLY A 86 -63.95 -68.80 47.23
N VAL A 87 -65.01 -68.01 47.41
CA VAL A 87 -65.01 -66.55 47.17
C VAL A 87 -64.03 -65.79 48.07
N LEU A 88 -63.89 -66.19 49.35
CA LEU A 88 -63.00 -65.50 50.30
C LEU A 88 -61.52 -65.77 50.01
N GLY A 89 -61.16 -67.02 49.67
CA GLY A 89 -59.81 -67.33 49.21
C GLY A 89 -59.46 -66.64 47.89
N GLN A 90 -60.45 -66.46 47.00
CA GLN A 90 -60.26 -65.71 45.76
C GLN A 90 -60.09 -64.21 46.02
N LEU A 91 -60.81 -63.64 46.99
CA LEU A 91 -60.63 -62.26 47.44
C LEU A 91 -59.20 -62.03 47.94
N ASP A 92 -58.73 -62.87 48.87
CA ASP A 92 -57.38 -62.77 49.44
C ASP A 92 -56.29 -62.86 48.36
N LYS A 93 -56.43 -63.79 47.39
CA LYS A 93 -55.53 -63.91 46.24
C LYS A 93 -55.59 -62.70 45.30
N SER A 94 -56.79 -62.14 45.08
CA SER A 94 -56.97 -60.98 44.20
C SER A 94 -56.37 -59.71 44.81
N ILE A 95 -56.46 -59.55 46.14
CA ILE A 95 -55.79 -58.47 46.88
C ILE A 95 -54.28 -58.57 46.70
N ASN A 96 -53.69 -59.75 46.97
CA ASN A 96 -52.24 -59.95 46.78
C ASN A 96 -51.82 -59.65 45.33
N ARG A 97 -52.59 -60.13 44.34
CA ARG A 97 -52.29 -59.88 42.93
C ARG A 97 -52.32 -58.39 42.56
N LEU A 98 -53.27 -57.63 43.10
CA LEU A 98 -53.36 -56.18 42.89
C LEU A 98 -52.16 -55.47 43.52
N LEU A 99 -51.74 -55.88 44.73
CA LEU A 99 -50.57 -55.31 45.39
C LEU A 99 -49.26 -55.67 44.67
N ASP A 100 -49.10 -56.91 44.21
CA ASP A 100 -47.95 -57.32 43.38
C ASP A 100 -47.83 -56.45 42.12
N LEU A 101 -48.94 -56.20 41.42
CA LEU A 101 -48.96 -55.37 40.21
C LEU A 101 -48.65 -53.90 40.53
N THR A 102 -49.22 -53.37 41.60
CA THR A 102 -49.02 -51.97 42.01
C THR A 102 -47.58 -51.74 42.47
N GLU A 103 -47.03 -52.66 43.27
CA GLU A 103 -45.65 -52.60 43.75
C GLU A 103 -44.64 -52.73 42.60
N ALA A 104 -44.83 -53.70 41.70
CA ALA A 104 -43.96 -53.89 40.53
C ALA A 104 -43.96 -52.65 39.62
N PHE A 105 -45.14 -52.10 39.31
CA PHE A 105 -45.26 -50.91 38.48
C PHE A 105 -44.59 -49.69 39.13
N THR A 106 -44.85 -49.45 40.42
CA THR A 106 -44.29 -48.28 41.13
C THR A 106 -42.78 -48.35 41.25
N LYS A 107 -42.21 -49.51 41.59
CA LYS A 107 -40.74 -49.71 41.63
C LYS A 107 -40.08 -49.51 40.28
N GLU A 108 -40.65 -50.08 39.22
CA GLU A 108 -40.06 -49.92 37.88
C GLU A 108 -40.21 -48.50 37.34
N ALA A 109 -41.35 -47.84 37.58
CA ALA A 109 -41.55 -46.46 37.22
C ALA A 109 -40.57 -45.53 37.95
N ASP A 110 -40.37 -45.71 39.26
CA ASP A 110 -39.44 -44.91 40.05
C ASP A 110 -37.99 -45.09 39.56
N ALA A 111 -37.56 -46.34 39.34
CA ALA A 111 -36.21 -46.62 38.84
C ALA A 111 -35.94 -46.02 37.45
N ALA A 112 -36.92 -46.07 36.55
CA ALA A 112 -36.80 -45.47 35.21
C ALA A 112 -36.80 -43.93 35.28
N MET A 113 -37.67 -43.33 36.10
CA MET A 113 -37.75 -41.88 36.27
C MET A 113 -36.53 -41.30 37.00
N ALA A 114 -35.97 -42.00 37.97
CA ALA A 114 -34.76 -41.57 38.69
C ALA A 114 -33.58 -41.38 37.72
N LEU A 115 -33.30 -42.38 36.87
CA LEU A 115 -32.23 -42.28 35.87
C LEU A 115 -32.53 -41.20 34.83
N THR A 116 -33.78 -41.04 34.45
CA THR A 116 -34.22 -40.02 33.49
C THR A 116 -34.01 -38.61 34.05
N SER A 117 -34.20 -38.41 35.36
CA SER A 117 -33.93 -37.12 36.00
C SER A 117 -32.43 -36.76 36.02
N GLU A 118 -31.56 -37.76 35.96
CA GLU A 118 -30.11 -37.60 35.74
C GLU A 118 -29.73 -37.44 34.25
N GLY A 119 -30.71 -37.37 33.34
CA GLY A 119 -30.48 -37.29 31.89
C GLY A 119 -30.04 -38.62 31.25
N ARG A 120 -30.27 -39.76 31.93
CA ARG A 120 -29.90 -41.11 31.47
C ARG A 120 -31.16 -41.88 31.08
N TYR A 121 -31.37 -42.07 29.79
CA TYR A 121 -32.64 -42.56 29.24
C TYR A 121 -32.69 -44.05 28.88
N PHE A 122 -31.65 -44.82 29.17
CA PHE A 122 -31.51 -46.21 28.71
C PHE A 122 -32.38 -47.23 29.47
N ARG A 123 -32.97 -46.86 30.62
CA ARG A 123 -33.79 -47.77 31.43
C ARG A 123 -35.27 -47.58 31.10
N HIS A 124 -35.89 -48.64 30.59
CA HIS A 124 -37.32 -48.75 30.38
C HIS A 124 -37.99 -49.54 31.50
N ILE A 125 -39.25 -49.19 31.80
CA ILE A 125 -40.12 -49.97 32.68
C ILE A 125 -40.34 -51.35 32.04
N LEU A 126 -40.04 -52.41 32.79
CA LEU A 126 -40.32 -53.78 32.39
C LEU A 126 -41.84 -53.99 32.31
N THR A 127 -42.36 -54.29 31.12
CA THR A 127 -43.80 -54.52 30.92
C THR A 127 -44.22 -55.96 31.23
N ASP A 128 -43.27 -56.88 31.37
CA ASP A 128 -43.54 -58.29 31.61
C ASP A 128 -44.16 -58.50 32.99
N GLY A 129 -45.33 -59.14 33.02
CA GLY A 129 -46.09 -59.40 34.25
C GLY A 129 -47.09 -58.30 34.62
N LEU A 130 -47.02 -57.11 33.99
CA LEU A 130 -48.06 -56.08 34.08
C LEU A 130 -49.22 -56.39 33.14
N VAL A 131 -50.44 -56.02 33.54
CA VAL A 131 -51.67 -56.29 32.78
C VAL A 131 -52.62 -55.10 32.83
N GLY A 132 -53.48 -54.97 31.82
CA GLY A 132 -54.47 -53.89 31.73
C GLY A 132 -53.82 -52.50 31.76
N GLU A 133 -54.43 -51.59 32.53
CA GLU A 133 -54.00 -50.18 32.61
C GLU A 133 -52.54 -50.03 33.07
N PHE A 134 -52.02 -50.90 33.94
CA PHE A 134 -50.61 -50.85 34.36
C PHE A 134 -49.64 -51.06 33.19
N ALA A 135 -49.95 -51.99 32.28
CA ALA A 135 -49.15 -52.22 31.09
C ALA A 135 -49.25 -51.05 30.10
N ASP A 136 -50.42 -50.41 30.00
CA ASP A 136 -50.63 -49.24 29.15
C ASP A 136 -49.87 -48.01 29.68
N HIS A 137 -49.91 -47.75 30.98
CA HIS A 137 -49.12 -46.70 31.62
C HIS A 137 -47.61 -46.94 31.48
N ALA A 138 -47.15 -48.16 31.69
CA ALA A 138 -45.74 -48.51 31.50
C ALA A 138 -45.28 -48.25 30.05
N ARG A 139 -46.10 -48.62 29.06
CA ARG A 139 -45.82 -48.34 27.64
C ARG A 139 -45.82 -46.85 27.33
N LEU A 140 -46.74 -46.07 27.91
CA LEU A 140 -46.78 -44.62 27.73
C LEU A 140 -45.54 -43.95 28.31
N ILE A 141 -45.13 -44.33 29.52
CA ILE A 141 -43.90 -43.82 30.14
C ILE A 141 -42.69 -44.20 29.30
N ASN A 142 -42.57 -45.46 28.86
CA ASN A 142 -41.47 -45.88 27.98
C ASN A 142 -41.42 -45.08 26.67
N LYS A 143 -42.58 -44.80 26.06
CA LYS A 143 -42.66 -43.94 24.88
C LYS A 143 -42.18 -42.52 25.18
N ALA A 144 -42.59 -41.95 26.32
CA ALA A 144 -42.12 -40.63 26.75
C ALA A 144 -40.60 -40.61 26.97
N LEU A 145 -40.05 -41.65 27.62
CA LEU A 145 -38.62 -41.82 27.84
C LEU A 145 -37.83 -41.83 26.52
N SER A 146 -38.26 -42.64 25.54
CA SER A 146 -37.59 -42.68 24.23
C SER A 146 -37.69 -41.36 23.48
N GLU A 147 -38.81 -40.63 23.58
CA GLU A 147 -38.93 -39.31 22.94
C GLU A 147 -38.06 -38.26 23.64
N MET A 148 -37.92 -38.32 24.96
CA MET A 148 -36.99 -37.47 25.71
C MET A 148 -35.53 -37.77 25.34
N GLU A 149 -35.17 -39.04 25.21
CA GLU A 149 -33.83 -39.46 24.76
C GLU A 149 -33.49 -38.86 23.39
N LYS A 150 -34.38 -39.03 22.40
CA LYS A 150 -34.20 -38.47 21.05
C LYS A 150 -34.03 -36.96 21.08
N ARG A 151 -34.85 -36.25 21.87
CA ARG A 151 -34.73 -34.79 22.01
C ARG A 151 -33.43 -34.37 22.66
N ALA A 152 -32.97 -35.09 23.70
CA ALA A 152 -31.70 -34.80 24.35
C ALA A 152 -30.51 -35.03 23.41
N GLN A 153 -30.52 -36.11 22.63
CA GLN A 153 -29.48 -36.39 21.63
C GLN A 153 -29.48 -35.36 20.49
N ALA A 154 -30.66 -34.99 19.98
CA ALA A 154 -30.80 -33.97 18.95
C ALA A 154 -30.26 -32.61 19.45
N PHE A 155 -30.64 -32.21 20.67
CA PHE A 155 -30.14 -30.98 21.28
C PHE A 155 -28.62 -30.99 21.47
N SER A 156 -28.03 -32.12 21.92
CA SER A 156 -26.58 -32.25 22.06
C SER A 156 -25.86 -32.13 20.71
N THR A 157 -26.41 -32.74 19.66
CA THR A 157 -25.87 -32.67 18.29
C THR A 157 -25.96 -31.24 17.72
N GLU A 158 -27.07 -30.57 17.94
CA GLU A 158 -27.26 -29.18 17.49
C GLU A 158 -26.35 -28.22 18.27
N ALA A 159 -26.25 -28.37 19.60
CA ALA A 159 -25.36 -27.57 20.43
C ALA A 159 -23.88 -27.73 20.05
N THR A 160 -23.44 -28.96 19.71
CA THR A 160 -22.09 -29.20 19.20
C THR A 160 -21.87 -28.59 17.81
N GLY A 161 -22.89 -28.63 16.94
CA GLY A 161 -22.87 -27.97 15.63
C GLY A 161 -22.76 -26.44 15.74
N VAL A 162 -23.52 -25.82 16.65
CA VAL A 162 -23.42 -24.39 16.96
C VAL A 162 -22.03 -24.05 17.50
N GLY A 163 -21.51 -24.82 18.45
CA GLY A 163 -20.16 -24.63 18.98
C GLY A 163 -19.06 -24.68 17.91
N SER A 164 -19.18 -25.63 16.97
CA SER A 164 -18.25 -25.75 15.84
C SER A 164 -18.33 -24.56 14.88
N THR A 165 -19.55 -24.09 14.58
CA THR A 165 -19.78 -22.93 13.71
C THR A 165 -19.21 -21.66 14.33
N ILE A 166 -19.47 -21.42 15.63
CA ILE A 166 -18.91 -20.28 16.35
C ILE A 166 -17.39 -20.33 16.32
N LYS A 167 -16.78 -21.50 16.57
CA LYS A 167 -15.33 -21.69 16.50
C LYS A 167 -14.76 -21.36 15.11
N HIS A 168 -15.44 -21.78 14.05
CA HIS A 168 -15.02 -21.49 12.69
C HIS A 168 -15.09 -19.99 12.39
N VAL A 169 -16.21 -19.34 12.74
CA VAL A 169 -16.40 -17.90 12.52
C VAL A 169 -15.36 -17.09 13.29
N THR A 170 -15.09 -17.41 14.56
CA THR A 170 -14.08 -16.69 15.34
C THR A 170 -12.67 -16.87 14.77
N GLN A 171 -12.36 -18.06 14.23
CA GLN A 171 -11.08 -18.33 13.61
C GLN A 171 -10.91 -17.56 12.28
N VAL A 172 -11.96 -17.47 11.46
CA VAL A 172 -11.96 -16.65 10.24
C VAL A 172 -11.80 -15.16 10.59
N VAL A 173 -12.59 -14.65 11.53
CA VAL A 173 -12.51 -13.26 11.97
C VAL A 173 -11.12 -12.92 12.52
N ALA A 174 -10.51 -13.80 13.31
CA ALA A 174 -9.15 -13.62 13.79
C ALA A 174 -8.13 -13.56 12.65
N SER A 175 -8.23 -14.47 11.66
CA SER A 175 -7.35 -14.47 10.49
C SER A 175 -7.48 -13.18 9.68
N THR A 176 -8.72 -12.74 9.40
CA THR A 176 -8.98 -11.50 8.65
C THR A 176 -8.49 -10.27 9.41
N ALA A 177 -8.60 -10.25 10.75
CA ALA A 177 -8.06 -9.16 11.55
C ALA A 177 -6.53 -9.08 11.44
N THR A 178 -5.82 -10.21 11.46
CA THR A 178 -4.36 -10.25 11.26
C THR A 178 -3.96 -9.80 9.86
N GLU A 179 -4.71 -10.18 8.82
CA GLU A 179 -4.46 -9.72 7.44
C GLU A 179 -4.69 -8.20 7.29
N LEU A 180 -5.74 -7.67 7.93
CA LEU A 180 -6.01 -6.24 7.96
C LEU A 180 -4.92 -5.46 8.70
N GLU A 181 -4.42 -5.98 9.82
CA GLU A 181 -3.30 -5.38 10.56
C GLU A 181 -2.04 -5.33 9.70
N ALA A 182 -1.70 -6.42 9.02
CA ALA A 182 -0.56 -6.48 8.11
C ALA A 182 -0.71 -5.47 6.94
N THR A 183 -1.91 -5.38 6.36
CA THR A 183 -2.20 -4.44 5.27
C THR A 183 -2.11 -2.99 5.75
N ALA A 184 -2.62 -2.68 6.94
CA ALA A 184 -2.53 -1.35 7.54
C ALA A 184 -1.07 -0.95 7.80
N GLN A 185 -0.23 -1.87 8.28
CA GLN A 185 1.19 -1.62 8.48
C GLN A 185 1.90 -1.35 7.15
N GLN A 186 1.64 -2.16 6.11
CA GLN A 186 2.19 -1.92 4.77
C GLN A 186 1.77 -0.56 4.21
N MET A 187 0.51 -0.17 4.40
CA MET A 187 0.00 1.13 3.97
C MET A 187 0.69 2.28 4.71
N SER A 188 0.96 2.12 6.01
CA SER A 188 1.72 3.09 6.80
C SER A 188 3.16 3.24 6.29
N ASP A 189 3.83 2.12 6.00
CA ASP A 189 5.19 2.12 5.45
C ASP A 189 5.25 2.79 4.06
N ILE A 190 4.27 2.51 3.20
CA ILE A 190 4.14 3.15 1.88
C ILE A 190 3.91 4.65 2.02
N ALA A 191 3.04 5.08 2.94
CA ALA A 191 2.79 6.49 3.20
C ALA A 191 4.05 7.21 3.70
N SER A 192 4.81 6.60 4.62
CA SER A 192 6.08 7.15 5.11
C SER A 192 7.09 7.29 3.97
N ARG A 193 7.27 6.24 3.17
CA ARG A 193 8.19 6.28 2.01
C ARG A 193 7.77 7.32 0.97
N THR A 194 6.47 7.47 0.74
CA THR A 194 5.93 8.49 -0.17
C THR A 194 6.21 9.89 0.37
N SER A 195 6.04 10.12 1.67
CA SER A 195 6.40 11.37 2.33
C SER A 195 7.89 11.70 2.16
N ASP A 196 8.77 10.74 2.45
CA ASP A 196 10.22 10.91 2.30
C ASP A 196 10.61 11.22 0.84
N GLN A 197 9.98 10.53 -0.11
CA GLN A 197 10.21 10.74 -1.54
C GLN A 197 9.72 12.13 -1.97
N SER A 198 8.57 12.59 -1.48
CA SER A 198 8.05 13.94 -1.75
C SER A 198 9.00 15.01 -1.20
N THR A 199 9.57 14.83 0.00
CA THR A 199 10.57 15.76 0.54
C THR A 199 11.84 15.79 -0.30
N LYS A 200 12.31 14.65 -0.81
CA LYS A 200 13.47 14.61 -1.73
C LYS A 200 13.18 15.30 -3.06
N VAL A 201 11.99 15.09 -3.62
CA VAL A 201 11.56 15.76 -4.85
C VAL A 201 11.46 17.26 -4.64
N ALA A 202 10.93 17.72 -3.51
CA ALA A 202 10.89 19.15 -3.16
C ALA A 202 12.30 19.75 -3.09
N GLY A 203 13.25 19.07 -2.42
CA GLY A 203 14.64 19.53 -2.36
C GLY A 203 15.30 19.58 -3.75
N ALA A 204 15.10 18.55 -4.58
CA ALA A 204 15.62 18.54 -5.94
C ALA A 204 15.00 19.64 -6.84
N ALA A 205 13.73 19.99 -6.62
CA ALA A 205 13.09 21.11 -7.31
C ALA A 205 13.67 22.47 -6.87
N GLU A 206 13.95 22.64 -5.57
CA GLU A 206 14.60 23.84 -5.04
C GLU A 206 16.03 24.02 -5.59
N ASP A 207 16.80 22.93 -5.66
CA ASP A 207 18.13 22.92 -6.31
C ASP A 207 18.01 23.27 -7.81
N ALA A 208 17.04 22.69 -8.52
CA ALA A 208 16.81 22.98 -9.93
C ALA A 208 16.44 24.45 -10.16
N TYR A 209 15.61 25.03 -9.30
CA TYR A 209 15.25 26.44 -9.36
C TYR A 209 16.48 27.34 -9.17
N SER A 210 17.34 27.05 -8.18
CA SER A 210 18.60 27.77 -7.98
C SER A 210 19.53 27.69 -9.19
N HIS A 211 19.63 26.52 -9.82
CA HIS A 211 20.41 26.34 -11.05
C HIS A 211 19.84 27.13 -12.23
N VAL A 212 18.51 27.16 -12.38
CA VAL A 212 17.84 27.95 -13.42
C VAL A 212 18.09 29.45 -13.24
N GLU A 213 18.05 29.97 -12.01
CA GLU A 213 18.43 31.36 -11.72
C GLU A 213 19.90 31.65 -12.07
N ALA A 214 20.82 30.75 -11.72
CA ALA A 214 22.24 30.91 -12.04
C ALA A 214 22.48 30.93 -13.57
N VAL A 215 21.80 30.06 -14.33
CA VAL A 215 21.88 30.03 -15.79
C VAL A 215 21.24 31.28 -16.40
N ALA A 216 20.15 31.80 -15.84
CA ALA A 216 19.55 33.06 -16.27
C ALA A 216 20.53 34.23 -16.13
N ALA A 217 21.17 34.35 -14.96
CA ALA A 217 22.18 35.38 -14.71
C ALA A 217 23.37 35.25 -15.67
N ALA A 218 23.85 34.02 -15.94
CA ALA A 218 24.90 33.78 -16.92
C ALA A 218 24.48 34.19 -18.33
N ALA A 219 23.25 33.89 -18.75
CA ALA A 219 22.72 34.31 -20.05
C ALA A 219 22.63 35.84 -20.18
N GLU A 220 22.26 36.55 -19.12
CA GLU A 220 22.28 38.02 -19.07
C GLU A 220 23.71 38.57 -19.22
N GLN A 221 24.69 37.99 -18.51
CA GLN A 221 26.10 38.38 -18.67
C GLN A 221 26.61 38.15 -20.09
N VAL A 222 26.28 37.01 -20.71
CA VAL A 222 26.67 36.72 -22.10
C VAL A 222 26.00 37.71 -23.06
N SER A 223 24.72 38.03 -22.86
CA SER A 223 24.01 39.03 -23.67
C SER A 223 24.66 40.40 -23.59
N SER A 224 25.08 40.83 -22.40
CA SER A 224 25.85 42.06 -22.21
C SER A 224 27.21 42.00 -22.93
N GLY A 225 27.93 40.89 -22.81
CA GLY A 225 29.23 40.70 -23.47
C GLY A 225 29.12 40.74 -25.00
N ILE A 226 28.08 40.13 -25.57
CA ILE A 226 27.79 40.18 -27.02
C ILE A 226 27.57 41.62 -27.49
N ARG A 227 26.84 42.44 -26.72
CA ARG A 227 26.64 43.86 -27.06
C ARG A 227 27.94 44.65 -27.05
N GLU A 228 28.79 44.45 -26.03
CA GLU A 228 30.10 45.10 -25.97
C GLU A 228 30.99 44.69 -27.15
N VAL A 229 31.00 43.40 -27.50
CA VAL A 229 31.74 42.90 -28.66
C VAL A 229 31.22 43.53 -29.96
N ALA A 230 29.90 43.64 -30.13
CA ALA A 230 29.31 44.29 -31.30
C ALA A 230 29.73 45.77 -31.42
N GLU A 231 29.74 46.52 -30.31
CA GLU A 231 30.21 47.91 -30.27
C GLU A 231 31.70 48.01 -30.65
N ARG A 232 32.55 47.14 -30.09
CA ARG A 232 34.00 47.09 -30.42
C ARG A 232 34.27 46.73 -31.87
N ILE A 233 33.44 45.90 -32.49
CA ILE A 233 33.55 45.56 -33.92
C ILE A 233 33.23 46.78 -34.78
N GLN A 234 32.18 47.53 -34.44
CA GLN A 234 31.84 48.77 -35.16
C GLN A 234 32.95 49.82 -35.04
N GLU A 235 33.53 49.97 -33.86
CA GLU A 235 34.68 50.86 -33.65
C GLU A 235 35.90 50.42 -34.49
N SER A 236 36.20 49.12 -34.52
CA SER A 236 37.30 48.56 -35.32
C SER A 236 37.10 48.78 -36.82
N ALA A 237 35.86 48.61 -37.32
CA ALA A 237 35.51 48.89 -38.71
C ALA A 237 35.71 50.37 -39.06
N ARG A 238 35.30 51.29 -38.16
CA ARG A 238 35.50 52.72 -38.33
C ARG A 238 36.99 53.09 -38.39
N MET A 239 37.80 52.53 -37.48
CA MET A 239 39.25 52.74 -37.45
C MET A 239 39.94 52.19 -38.72
N ALA A 240 39.50 51.03 -39.21
CA ALA A 240 40.00 50.46 -40.46
C ALA A 240 39.70 51.39 -41.66
N GLN A 241 38.47 51.90 -41.78
CA GLN A 241 38.09 52.85 -42.82
C GLN A 241 38.91 54.14 -42.76
N GLU A 242 39.13 54.69 -41.56
CA GLU A 242 39.97 55.87 -41.37
C GLU A 242 41.43 55.59 -41.80
N THR A 243 41.96 54.43 -41.43
CA THR A 243 43.33 54.04 -41.79
C THR A 243 43.51 53.87 -43.30
N VAL A 244 42.51 53.31 -44.01
CA VAL A 244 42.53 53.23 -45.49
C VAL A 244 42.54 54.63 -46.12
N ARG A 245 41.78 55.58 -45.57
CA ARG A 245 41.79 56.97 -46.03
C ARG A 245 43.18 57.60 -45.85
N VAL A 246 43.78 57.48 -44.67
CA VAL A 246 45.13 58.00 -44.38
C VAL A 246 46.19 57.36 -45.28
N ALA A 247 46.10 56.06 -45.54
CA ALA A 247 47.00 55.37 -46.46
C ALA A 247 46.88 55.90 -47.90
N THR A 248 45.65 56.22 -48.34
CA THR A 248 45.40 56.80 -49.67
C THR A 248 46.00 58.20 -49.78
N GLU A 249 45.76 59.06 -48.79
CA GLU A 249 46.36 60.41 -48.73
C GLU A 249 47.90 60.36 -48.72
N THR A 250 48.46 59.36 -48.03
CA THR A 250 49.92 59.13 -47.99
C THR A 250 50.45 58.66 -49.35
N ASP A 251 49.76 57.75 -50.05
CA ASP A 251 50.13 57.31 -51.40
C ASP A 251 50.15 58.50 -52.39
N GLU A 252 49.16 59.39 -52.31
CA GLU A 252 49.09 60.62 -53.12
C GLU A 252 50.27 61.56 -52.84
N ALA A 253 50.59 61.81 -51.57
CA ALA A 253 51.71 62.66 -51.19
C ALA A 253 53.07 62.11 -51.68
N ILE A 254 53.27 60.79 -51.56
CA ILE A 254 54.50 60.11 -52.01
C ILE A 254 54.60 60.13 -53.55
N ASN A 255 53.49 59.95 -54.27
CA ASN A 255 53.46 60.10 -55.73
C ASN A 255 53.79 61.54 -56.17
N GLY A 256 53.38 62.54 -55.37
CA GLY A 256 53.79 63.93 -55.53
C GLY A 256 55.31 64.12 -55.42
N LEU A 257 55.94 63.49 -54.42
CA LEU A 257 57.41 63.50 -54.26
C LEU A 257 58.12 62.85 -55.44
N ASN A 258 57.62 61.71 -55.94
CA ASN A 258 58.18 61.05 -57.13
C ASN A 258 58.14 61.98 -58.36
N THR A 259 57.02 62.68 -58.55
CA THR A 259 56.85 63.66 -59.64
C THR A 259 57.81 64.84 -59.51
N ALA A 260 58.01 65.35 -58.28
CA ALA A 260 58.97 66.41 -58.01
C ALA A 260 60.42 65.95 -58.28
N ALA A 261 60.78 64.74 -57.84
CA ALA A 261 62.09 64.15 -58.10
C ALA A 261 62.39 63.97 -59.59
N LEU A 262 61.39 63.59 -60.40
CA LEU A 262 61.51 63.53 -61.86
C LEU A 262 61.85 64.91 -62.46
N LYS A 263 61.12 65.96 -62.06
CA LYS A 263 61.39 67.34 -62.52
C LYS A 263 62.78 67.84 -62.11
N ILE A 264 63.23 67.52 -60.89
CA ILE A 264 64.59 67.87 -60.46
C ILE A 264 65.61 67.11 -61.32
N GLY A 265 65.38 65.83 -61.62
CA GLY A 265 66.24 65.05 -62.51
C GLY A 265 66.36 65.67 -63.91
N GLU A 266 65.27 66.15 -64.49
CA GLU A 266 65.27 66.87 -65.77
C GLU A 266 66.13 68.15 -65.71
N VAL A 267 66.01 68.93 -64.64
CA VAL A 267 66.81 70.15 -64.42
C VAL A 267 68.29 69.81 -64.25
N VAL A 268 68.62 68.77 -63.48
CA VAL A 268 70.01 68.35 -63.26
C VAL A 268 70.65 67.90 -64.57
N ASN A 269 69.93 67.11 -65.39
CA ASN A 269 70.40 66.71 -66.72
C ASN A 269 70.70 67.92 -67.61
N LEU A 270 69.83 68.94 -67.62
CA LEU A 270 70.07 70.18 -68.35
C LEU A 270 71.33 70.92 -67.84
N ILE A 271 71.56 70.96 -66.52
CA ILE A 271 72.77 71.57 -65.95
C ILE A 271 74.02 70.79 -66.37
N THR A 272 73.97 69.45 -66.39
CA THR A 272 75.06 68.60 -66.87
C THR A 272 75.38 68.88 -68.34
N GLU A 273 74.36 69.05 -69.19
CA GLU A 273 74.54 69.45 -70.59
C GLU A 273 75.19 70.83 -70.71
N ILE A 274 74.73 71.82 -69.95
CA ILE A 274 75.32 73.17 -69.91
C ILE A 274 76.78 73.13 -69.45
N ALA A 275 77.09 72.35 -68.41
CA ALA A 275 78.45 72.19 -67.90
C ALA A 275 79.37 71.55 -68.96
N SER A 276 78.88 70.53 -69.68
CA SER A 276 79.60 69.90 -70.78
C SER A 276 79.88 70.89 -71.93
N GLN A 277 78.87 71.66 -72.35
CA GLN A 277 79.03 72.73 -73.35
C GLN A 277 80.00 73.81 -72.89
N THR A 278 79.92 74.22 -71.62
CA THR A 278 80.81 75.23 -71.03
C THR A 278 82.26 74.73 -71.00
N ASN A 279 82.48 73.45 -70.67
CA ASN A 279 83.80 72.83 -70.72
C ASN A 279 84.37 72.79 -72.14
N LEU A 280 83.54 72.52 -73.16
CA LEU A 280 83.94 72.59 -74.57
C LEU A 280 84.26 74.01 -75.02
N LEU A 281 83.45 75.00 -74.63
CA LEU A 281 83.72 76.42 -74.91
C LEU A 281 85.01 76.89 -74.25
N ALA A 282 85.24 76.51 -72.99
CA ALA A 282 86.46 76.83 -72.26
C ALA A 282 87.69 76.17 -72.91
N LEU A 283 87.56 74.92 -73.38
CA LEU A 283 88.62 74.25 -74.12
C LEU A 283 88.97 74.99 -75.42
N ASN A 284 87.97 75.41 -76.19
CA ASN A 284 88.18 76.22 -77.40
C ASN A 284 88.86 77.55 -77.07
N ALA A 285 88.47 78.21 -75.97
CA ALA A 285 89.12 79.44 -75.50
C ALA A 285 90.57 79.21 -75.06
N THR A 286 90.89 78.10 -74.40
CA THR A 286 92.27 77.72 -74.05
C THR A 286 93.12 77.50 -75.31
N ILE A 287 92.55 76.87 -76.35
CA ILE A 287 93.23 76.67 -77.64
C ILE A 287 93.53 78.02 -78.32
N GLU A 288 92.55 78.93 -78.38
CA GLU A 288 92.74 80.23 -79.01
C GLU A 288 93.69 81.14 -78.20
N ALA A 289 93.65 81.06 -76.87
CA ALA A 289 94.59 81.76 -76.00
C ALA A 289 96.03 81.26 -76.18
N ALA A 290 96.24 79.95 -76.36
CA ALA A 290 97.54 79.38 -76.71
C ALA A 290 98.03 79.86 -78.09
N ARG A 291 97.11 80.04 -79.04
CA ARG A 291 97.39 80.54 -80.40
C ARG A 291 97.83 82.01 -80.42
N ALA A 292 97.33 82.82 -79.48
CA ALA A 292 97.71 84.23 -79.32
C ALA A 292 99.08 84.47 -78.63
N GLY A 293 99.77 83.40 -78.20
CA GLY A 293 101.12 83.50 -77.61
C GLY A 293 101.18 84.31 -76.31
N GLU A 294 102.19 85.19 -76.17
CA GLU A 294 102.39 86.01 -74.95
C GLU A 294 101.20 86.93 -74.63
N ALA A 295 100.49 87.43 -75.65
CA ALA A 295 99.32 88.29 -75.48
C ALA A 295 98.09 87.54 -74.94
N GLY A 296 98.05 86.21 -75.06
CA GLY A 296 96.94 85.35 -74.64
C GLY A 296 97.04 84.81 -73.22
N LYS A 297 98.14 85.05 -72.49
CA LYS A 297 98.38 84.45 -71.16
C LYS A 297 97.26 84.71 -70.14
N GLY A 298 96.74 85.94 -70.09
CA GLY A 298 95.61 86.30 -69.21
C GLY A 298 94.32 85.55 -69.58
N PHE A 299 94.03 85.41 -70.89
CA PHE A 299 92.88 84.65 -71.38
C PHE A 299 93.03 83.15 -71.13
N ALA A 300 94.24 82.61 -71.20
CA ALA A 300 94.50 81.20 -70.91
C ALA A 300 94.22 80.84 -69.43
N VAL A 301 94.53 81.74 -68.49
CA VAL A 301 94.22 81.55 -67.06
C VAL A 301 92.70 81.52 -66.86
N VAL A 302 91.97 82.48 -67.43
CA VAL A 302 90.50 82.53 -67.32
C VAL A 302 89.86 81.30 -67.98
N ALA A 303 90.31 80.89 -69.17
CA ALA A 303 89.77 79.72 -69.85
C ALA A 303 90.01 78.42 -69.05
N ASN A 304 91.17 78.26 -68.42
CA ASN A 304 91.44 77.13 -67.54
C ASN A 304 90.59 77.16 -66.26
N GLU A 305 90.34 78.34 -65.68
CA GLU A 305 89.46 78.48 -64.53
C GLU A 305 88.02 78.11 -64.89
N VAL A 306 87.49 78.62 -66.01
CA VAL A 306 86.16 78.24 -66.52
C VAL A 306 86.07 76.74 -66.79
N LYS A 307 87.12 76.14 -67.36
CA LYS A 307 87.20 74.68 -67.57
C LYS A 307 87.17 73.92 -66.24
N HIS A 308 87.88 74.41 -65.21
CA HIS A 308 87.88 73.79 -63.89
C HIS A 308 86.49 73.85 -63.25
N LEU A 309 85.86 75.03 -63.24
CA LEU A 309 84.49 75.25 -62.77
C LEU A 309 83.49 74.33 -63.49
N ALA A 310 83.56 74.23 -64.81
CA ALA A 310 82.66 73.37 -65.59
C ALA A 310 82.80 71.88 -65.22
N ASN A 311 84.03 71.39 -65.02
CA ASN A 311 84.26 70.01 -64.55
C ASN A 311 83.78 69.80 -63.11
N GLN A 312 83.93 70.79 -62.24
CA GLN A 312 83.41 70.75 -60.87
C GLN A 312 81.87 70.74 -60.87
N THR A 313 81.23 71.53 -61.74
CA THR A 313 79.77 71.52 -61.93
C THR A 313 79.29 70.15 -62.42
N ALA A 314 79.95 69.55 -63.41
CA ALA A 314 79.59 68.23 -63.92
C ALA A 314 79.64 67.16 -62.81
N ARG A 315 80.72 67.13 -62.01
CA ARG A 315 80.83 66.21 -60.87
C ARG A 315 79.73 66.43 -59.83
N ALA A 316 79.44 67.69 -59.49
CA ALA A 316 78.37 68.02 -58.56
C ALA A 316 76.99 67.57 -59.09
N THR A 317 76.73 67.72 -60.41
CA THR A 317 75.48 67.22 -61.00
C THR A 317 75.38 65.70 -61.03
N ASP A 318 76.49 64.98 -61.20
CA ASP A 318 76.51 63.50 -61.13
C ASP A 318 76.17 63.02 -59.71
N GLU A 319 76.74 63.66 -58.69
CA GLU A 319 76.42 63.38 -57.28
C GLU A 319 74.94 63.64 -56.97
N ILE A 320 74.39 64.78 -57.42
CA ILE A 320 72.96 65.10 -57.26
C ILE A 320 72.09 64.07 -57.99
N SER A 321 72.46 63.67 -59.21
CA SER A 321 71.73 62.65 -59.97
C SER A 321 71.66 61.31 -59.24
N SER A 322 72.76 60.88 -58.62
CA SER A 322 72.81 59.70 -57.76
C SER A 322 71.88 59.82 -56.55
N GLN A 323 71.86 60.99 -55.89
CA GLN A 323 70.95 61.26 -54.77
C GLN A 323 69.47 61.24 -55.18
N ILE A 324 69.13 61.79 -56.34
CA ILE A 324 67.75 61.74 -56.89
C ILE A 324 67.34 60.29 -57.18
N GLY A 325 68.25 59.48 -57.75
CA GLY A 325 68.02 58.06 -57.96
C GLY A 325 67.73 57.31 -56.64
N GLY A 326 68.52 57.58 -55.60
CA GLY A 326 68.29 57.04 -54.26
C GLY A 326 66.96 57.48 -53.65
N MET A 327 66.61 58.76 -53.79
CA MET A 327 65.34 59.31 -53.32
C MET A 327 64.13 58.65 -54.01
N ARG A 328 64.20 58.47 -55.34
CA ARG A 328 63.16 57.77 -56.10
C ARG A 328 63.00 56.32 -55.66
N HIS A 329 64.11 55.59 -55.49
CA HIS A 329 64.06 54.21 -55.01
C HIS A 329 63.41 54.10 -53.61
N ALA A 330 63.78 54.99 -52.68
CA ALA A 330 63.15 55.04 -51.35
C ALA A 330 61.65 55.38 -51.42
N THR A 331 61.27 56.26 -52.35
CA THR A 331 59.87 56.64 -52.61
C THR A 331 59.06 55.45 -53.13
N GLU A 332 59.59 54.67 -54.08
CA GLU A 332 58.96 53.46 -54.60
C GLU A 332 58.77 52.38 -53.52
N GLN A 333 59.78 52.20 -52.66
CA GLN A 333 59.67 51.29 -51.50
C GLN A 333 58.58 51.75 -50.53
N ALA A 334 58.47 53.05 -50.27
CA ALA A 334 57.44 53.62 -49.40
C ALA A 334 56.03 53.40 -49.98
N VAL A 335 55.83 53.63 -51.28
CA VAL A 335 54.55 53.32 -51.99
C VAL A 335 54.17 51.84 -51.81
N SER A 336 55.12 50.93 -52.04
CA SER A 336 54.86 49.50 -51.88
C SER A 336 54.46 49.13 -50.44
N ALA A 337 55.11 49.73 -49.44
CA ALA A 337 54.79 49.51 -48.04
C ALA A 337 53.38 50.01 -47.69
N VAL A 338 53.03 51.22 -48.13
CA VAL A 338 51.69 51.81 -47.91
C VAL A 338 50.60 50.96 -48.55
N ARG A 339 50.80 50.46 -49.78
CA ARG A 339 49.84 49.58 -50.45
C ARG A 339 49.65 48.24 -49.73
N ASN A 340 50.73 47.65 -49.21
CA ASN A 340 50.66 46.44 -48.41
C ASN A 340 49.88 46.67 -47.10
N ILE A 341 50.11 47.80 -46.42
CA ILE A 341 49.34 48.19 -45.23
C ILE A 341 47.86 48.34 -45.58
N ALA A 342 47.52 49.08 -46.65
CA ALA A 342 46.14 49.26 -47.08
C ALA A 342 45.43 47.93 -47.41
N GLY A 343 46.17 46.97 -48.01
CA GLY A 343 45.67 45.61 -48.23
C GLY A 343 45.37 44.86 -46.94
N LYS A 344 46.28 44.92 -45.96
CA LYS A 344 46.10 44.28 -44.65
C LYS A 344 44.96 44.90 -43.84
N ILE A 345 44.74 46.21 -43.92
CA ILE A 345 43.61 46.86 -43.27
C ILE A 345 42.27 46.45 -43.91
N ARG A 346 42.22 46.25 -45.24
CA ARG A 346 41.01 45.70 -45.90
C ARG A 346 40.68 44.30 -45.40
N GLU A 347 41.67 43.43 -45.26
CA GLU A 347 41.49 42.09 -44.67
C GLU A 347 40.95 42.16 -43.23
N ILE A 348 41.41 43.13 -42.42
CA ILE A 348 40.86 43.38 -41.08
C ILE A 348 39.40 43.81 -41.14
N ASN A 349 39.02 44.71 -42.06
CA ASN A 349 37.65 45.14 -42.23
C ASN A 349 36.72 43.98 -42.62
N ASP A 350 37.14 43.13 -43.56
CA ASP A 350 36.35 41.98 -44.01
C ASP A 350 36.16 40.96 -42.86
N ASN A 351 37.20 40.71 -42.06
CA ASN A 351 37.10 39.89 -40.87
C ASN A 351 36.14 40.49 -39.82
N ALA A 352 36.19 41.82 -39.61
CA ALA A 352 35.29 42.50 -38.70
C ALA A 352 33.81 42.32 -39.12
N THR A 353 33.51 42.36 -40.43
CA THR A 353 32.17 42.05 -40.95
C THR A 353 31.76 40.60 -40.66
N GLY A 354 32.64 39.62 -40.88
CA GLY A 354 32.35 38.22 -40.56
C GLY A 354 32.11 37.97 -39.06
N ILE A 355 32.83 38.67 -38.19
CA ILE A 355 32.60 38.61 -36.73
C ILE A 355 31.26 39.27 -36.37
N ALA A 356 30.88 40.37 -37.03
CA ALA A 356 29.58 41.01 -36.80
C ALA A 356 28.42 40.04 -37.09
N ASP A 357 28.45 39.34 -38.23
CA ASP A 357 27.43 38.35 -38.60
C ASP A 357 27.32 37.23 -37.56
N THR A 358 28.47 36.73 -37.09
CA THR A 358 28.51 35.69 -36.05
C THR A 358 27.97 36.21 -34.71
N THR A 359 28.25 37.46 -34.39
CA THR A 359 27.78 38.12 -33.15
C THR A 359 26.25 38.30 -33.16
N GLU A 360 25.68 38.64 -34.31
CA GLU A 360 24.22 38.72 -34.48
C GLU A 360 23.54 37.35 -34.29
N GLN A 361 24.11 36.28 -34.87
CA GLN A 361 23.63 34.91 -34.67
C GLN A 361 23.71 34.48 -33.20
N GLN A 362 24.82 34.79 -32.52
CA GLN A 362 24.97 34.52 -31.08
C GLN A 362 23.94 35.29 -30.25
N SER A 363 23.64 36.54 -30.60
CA SER A 363 22.61 37.34 -29.92
C SER A 363 21.23 36.69 -30.00
N ALA A 364 20.85 36.20 -31.20
CA ALA A 364 19.59 35.49 -31.41
C ALA A 364 19.52 34.19 -30.59
N ALA A 365 20.59 33.39 -30.59
CA ALA A 365 20.66 32.14 -29.83
C ALA A 365 20.55 32.37 -28.32
N VAL A 366 21.20 33.41 -27.78
CA VAL A 366 21.09 33.77 -26.36
C VAL A 366 19.69 34.26 -26.02
N ALA A 367 19.04 35.02 -26.89
CA ALA A 367 17.65 35.46 -26.68
C ALA A 367 16.67 34.27 -26.63
N GLU A 368 16.89 33.26 -27.48
CA GLU A 368 16.13 32.00 -27.45
C GLU A 368 16.40 31.22 -26.16
N MET A 369 17.67 31.07 -25.75
CA MET A 369 18.02 30.47 -24.45
C MET A 369 17.32 31.17 -23.28
N SER A 370 17.34 32.50 -23.22
CA SER A 370 16.64 33.26 -22.18
C SER A 370 15.12 33.07 -22.20
N ARG A 371 14.53 32.75 -23.36
CA ARG A 371 13.11 32.36 -23.43
C ARG A 371 12.91 30.94 -22.87
N SER A 372 13.73 29.97 -23.29
CA SER A 372 13.65 28.58 -22.81
C SER A 372 13.87 28.47 -21.31
N ILE A 373 14.82 29.23 -20.75
CA ILE A 373 15.08 29.29 -19.31
C ILE A 373 13.84 29.79 -18.55
N ARG A 374 13.13 30.80 -19.07
CA ARG A 374 11.89 31.29 -18.44
C ARG A 374 10.77 30.27 -18.48
N THR A 375 10.66 29.48 -19.54
CA THR A 375 9.70 28.37 -19.60
C THR A 375 10.03 27.30 -18.56
N VAL A 376 11.30 26.87 -18.49
CA VAL A 376 11.73 25.88 -17.50
C VAL A 376 11.55 26.40 -16.07
N ALA A 377 11.83 27.67 -15.80
CA ALA A 377 11.59 28.29 -14.50
C ALA A 377 10.11 28.20 -14.09
N ALA A 378 9.19 28.45 -15.03
CA ALA A 378 7.76 28.36 -14.79
C ALA A 378 7.24 26.93 -14.60
N ASP A 379 7.91 25.92 -15.18
CA ASP A 379 7.55 24.51 -15.02
C ASP A 379 8.07 23.90 -13.70
N VAL A 380 9.14 24.48 -13.14
CA VAL A 380 9.74 24.04 -11.86
C VAL A 380 9.06 24.70 -10.65
N GLN A 381 8.41 25.85 -10.86
CA GLN A 381 7.70 26.64 -9.84
C GLN A 381 6.29 26.11 -9.60
#